data_AF-X1PFR6-F1
#
_entry.id   AF-X1PFR6-F1
#
_cell.length_a   1.000
_cell.length_b   1.000
_cell.length_c   1.000
_cell.angle_alpha   90.00
_cell.angle_beta   90.00
_cell.angle_gamma   90.00
#
_symmetry.space_group_name_H-M   'P 1'
#
loop_
_entity.id
_entity.type
_entity.pdbx_description
1 polymer ?
#
loop_
_entity_poly.entity_id
_entity_poly.type
_entity_poly.pdbx_seq_one_letter_code
_entity_poly.pdbx_strand_id
1 'polypeptide(L)'
;AFIFADSPRRVKPEIVQEIIELLPPFISSVGVFVNEDRQKVEEIAESCHLTTLQFHGRESPSYCEGFKQKIVKAFRVKDKSVLKK
;
A
#
# COMPACT_ATOMS: atom_id res chain seq x y z
N ALA A 1 -3.39 7.61 4.89
CA ALA A 1 -2.87 6.28 4.50
C ALA A 1 -3.43 5.25 5.45
N PHE A 2 -3.84 4.09 4.95
CA PHE A 2 -4.50 3.02 5.68
C PHE A 2 -3.57 1.81 5.77
N ILE A 3 -3.45 1.20 6.94
CA ILE A 3 -2.50 0.10 7.18
C ILE A 3 -3.24 -1.24 7.15
N PHE A 4 -2.86 -2.12 6.24
CA PHE A 4 -3.44 -3.45 6.08
C PHE A 4 -2.55 -4.58 6.61
N ALA A 5 -1.33 -4.25 7.03
CA ALA A 5 -0.38 -5.16 7.67
C ALA A 5 -0.57 -5.24 9.20
N ASP A 6 0.08 -6.20 9.83
CA ASP A 6 0.09 -6.33 11.29
C ASP A 6 0.67 -5.08 11.97
N SER A 7 -0.20 -4.35 12.67
CA SER A 7 0.11 -3.05 13.25
C SER A 7 -0.97 -2.64 14.26
N PRO A 8 -0.63 -1.88 15.32
CA PRO A 8 -1.65 -1.26 16.18
C PRO A 8 -2.59 -0.31 15.44
N ARG A 9 -2.17 0.17 14.27
CA ARG A 9 -2.94 1.07 13.40
C ARG A 9 -3.62 0.31 12.24
N ARG A 10 -3.66 -1.02 12.30
CA ARG A 10 -4.30 -1.84 11.27
C ARG A 10 -5.78 -1.52 11.20
N VAL A 11 -6.28 -1.40 9.99
CA VAL A 11 -7.67 -1.08 9.69
C VAL A 11 -8.24 -2.12 8.73
N LYS A 12 -9.53 -2.42 8.86
CA LYS A 12 -10.23 -3.37 7.99
C LYS A 12 -10.61 -2.71 6.64
N PRO A 13 -10.54 -3.42 5.50
CA PRO A 13 -10.90 -2.88 4.19
C PRO A 13 -12.28 -2.22 4.13
N GLU A 14 -13.28 -2.82 4.77
CA GLU A 14 -14.66 -2.32 4.73
C GLU A 14 -14.77 -0.91 5.31
N ILE A 15 -14.04 -0.65 6.41
CA ILE A 15 -13.96 0.67 7.04
C ILE A 15 -13.24 1.68 6.12
N VAL A 16 -12.21 1.24 5.40
CA VAL A 16 -11.46 2.12 4.48
C VAL A 16 -12.33 2.54 3.30
N GLN A 17 -13.11 1.61 2.76
CA GLN A 17 -14.04 1.89 1.69
C GLN A 17 -15.04 2.98 2.11
N GLU A 18 -15.70 2.82 3.27
CA GLU A 18 -16.64 3.82 3.81
C GLU A 18 -15.97 5.20 3.99
N ILE A 19 -14.74 5.23 4.48
CA ILE A 19 -13.99 6.50 4.64
C ILE A 19 -13.72 7.13 3.29
N ILE A 20 -13.25 6.36 2.30
CA ILE A 20 -12.85 6.88 1.00
C ILE A 20 -14.05 7.42 0.22
N GLU A 21 -15.22 6.79 0.33
CA GLU A 21 -16.46 7.26 -0.29
C GLU A 21 -16.88 8.65 0.21
N LEU A 22 -16.47 9.04 1.42
CA LEU A 22 -16.73 10.36 2.00
C LEU A 22 -15.64 11.40 1.72
N LEU A 23 -14.52 11.00 1.11
CA LEU A 23 -13.42 11.92 0.83
C LEU A 23 -13.75 12.85 -0.35
N PRO A 24 -13.31 14.13 -0.28
CA PRO A 24 -13.36 15.01 -1.44
C PRO A 24 -12.55 14.45 -2.62
N PRO A 25 -12.88 14.87 -3.85
CA PRO A 25 -12.08 14.51 -5.02
C PRO A 25 -10.63 14.99 -4.87
N PHE A 26 -9.72 14.32 -5.59
CA PHE A 26 -8.27 14.62 -5.63
C PHE A 26 -7.45 14.27 -4.38
N ILE A 27 -8.07 13.73 -3.32
CA ILE A 27 -7.31 13.15 -2.20
C ILE A 27 -6.76 11.78 -2.60
N SER A 28 -5.46 11.57 -2.42
CA SER A 28 -4.83 10.26 -2.67
C SER A 28 -5.11 9.29 -1.53
N SER A 29 -5.89 8.25 -1.81
CA SER A 29 -6.05 7.08 -0.96
C SER A 29 -4.83 6.15 -1.06
N VAL A 30 -4.11 5.98 0.06
CA VAL A 30 -2.87 5.19 0.12
C VAL A 30 -3.07 3.98 1.01
N GLY A 31 -2.84 2.77 0.50
CA GLY A 31 -2.79 1.54 1.29
C GLY A 31 -1.36 1.10 1.59
N VAL A 32 -1.09 0.69 2.82
CA VAL A 32 0.23 0.23 3.29
C VAL A 32 0.19 -1.27 3.54
N PHE A 33 1.09 -1.99 2.87
CA PHE A 33 1.21 -3.46 2.89
C PHE A 33 2.63 -3.89 3.26
N VAL A 34 2.77 -5.09 3.83
CA VAL A 34 4.04 -5.71 4.22
C VAL A 34 4.00 -7.19 3.85
N ASN A 35 4.75 -7.58 2.81
CA ASN A 35 4.85 -8.95 2.32
C ASN A 35 3.49 -9.65 2.11
N GLU A 36 2.47 -8.89 1.70
CA GLU A 36 1.13 -9.43 1.44
C GLU A 36 1.11 -10.13 0.09
N ASP A 37 0.17 -11.06 -0.10
CA ASP A 37 -0.04 -11.70 -1.39
C ASP A 37 -0.56 -10.71 -2.44
N ARG A 38 -0.07 -10.84 -3.68
CA ARG A 38 -0.43 -9.92 -4.78
C ARG A 38 -1.93 -9.86 -5.01
N GLN A 39 -2.58 -11.02 -5.08
CA GLN A 39 -4.01 -11.11 -5.38
C GLN A 39 -4.80 -10.35 -4.31
N LYS A 40 -4.42 -10.53 -3.05
CA LYS A 40 -5.08 -9.85 -1.93
C LYS A 40 -4.83 -8.34 -1.92
N VAL A 41 -3.65 -7.89 -2.33
CA VAL A 41 -3.38 -6.45 -2.51
C VAL A 41 -4.27 -5.88 -3.62
N GLU A 42 -4.40 -6.58 -4.76
CA GLU A 42 -5.27 -6.17 -5.86
C GLU A 42 -6.74 -6.09 -5.43
N GLU A 43 -7.25 -7.12 -4.74
CA GLU A 43 -8.62 -7.16 -4.21
C GLU A 43 -8.91 -5.99 -3.25
N ILE A 44 -7.99 -5.71 -2.31
CA ILE A 44 -8.14 -4.58 -1.37
C ILE A 44 -8.04 -3.25 -2.12
N ALA A 45 -7.12 -3.13 -3.08
CA ALA A 45 -6.93 -1.89 -3.83
C ALA A 45 -8.14 -1.54 -4.69
N GLU A 46 -8.77 -2.55 -5.30
CA GLU A 46 -9.97 -2.37 -6.11
C GLU A 46 -11.20 -2.08 -5.24
N SER A 47 -11.46 -2.89 -4.21
CA SER A 47 -12.62 -2.70 -3.32
C SER A 47 -12.60 -1.36 -2.59
N CYS A 48 -11.44 -0.94 -2.09
CA CYS A 48 -11.29 0.32 -1.36
C CYS A 48 -11.03 1.52 -2.29
N HIS A 49 -10.97 1.35 -3.62
CA HIS A 49 -10.62 2.42 -4.56
C HIS A 49 -9.30 3.14 -4.18
N LEU A 50 -8.26 2.36 -3.86
CA LEU A 50 -6.95 2.89 -3.55
C LEU A 50 -6.28 3.45 -4.80
N THR A 51 -5.68 4.63 -4.67
CA THR A 51 -4.95 5.29 -5.76
C THR A 51 -3.46 4.99 -5.72
N THR A 52 -2.93 4.65 -4.53
CA THR A 52 -1.51 4.37 -4.30
C THR A 52 -1.33 3.19 -3.36
N LEU A 53 -0.38 2.31 -3.68
CA LEU A 53 0.03 1.18 -2.85
C LEU A 53 1.45 1.41 -2.35
N GLN A 54 1.63 1.28 -1.05
CA GLN A 54 2.92 1.46 -0.40
C GLN A 54 3.41 0.14 0.19
N PHE A 55 4.56 -0.32 -0.27
CA PHE A 55 5.14 -1.61 0.11
C PHE A 55 6.31 -1.42 1.08
N HIS A 56 6.12 -1.83 2.34
CA HIS A 56 7.08 -1.67 3.43
C HIS A 56 7.88 -2.94 3.75
N GLY A 57 7.55 -4.07 3.13
CA GLY A 57 8.23 -5.34 3.33
C GLY A 57 9.50 -5.49 2.48
N ARG A 58 9.74 -6.72 2.07
CA ARG A 58 10.87 -7.16 1.23
C ARG A 58 10.40 -7.53 -0.18
N GLU A 59 9.32 -6.90 -0.62
CA GLU A 59 8.74 -7.13 -1.95
C GLU A 59 9.80 -6.88 -3.03
N SER A 60 9.92 -7.81 -3.97
CA SER A 60 10.86 -7.69 -5.08
C SER A 60 10.41 -6.61 -6.07
N PRO A 61 11.31 -6.10 -6.93
CA PRO A 61 10.92 -5.24 -8.05
C PRO A 61 9.85 -5.89 -8.93
N SER A 62 10.01 -7.18 -9.27
CA SER A 62 9.04 -7.93 -10.06
C SER A 62 7.66 -8.02 -9.41
N TYR A 63 7.59 -8.11 -8.08
CA TYR A 63 6.32 -8.07 -7.35
C TYR A 63 5.65 -6.70 -7.52
N CYS A 64 6.43 -5.62 -7.43
CA CYS A 64 5.95 -4.24 -7.48
C CYS A 64 5.47 -3.80 -8.87
N GLU A 65 5.75 -4.58 -9.92
CA GLU A 65 5.36 -4.27 -11.29
C GLU A 65 3.90 -4.68 -11.58
N GLY A 66 3.27 -4.04 -12.58
CA GLY A 66 1.97 -4.46 -13.11
C GLY A 66 0.73 -4.13 -12.27
N PHE A 67 0.86 -3.49 -11.12
CA PHE A 67 -0.30 -2.93 -10.41
C PHE A 67 -0.89 -1.73 -11.19
N LYS A 68 -2.21 -1.57 -11.15
CA LYS A 68 -2.91 -0.44 -11.79
C LYS A 68 -2.66 0.89 -11.06
N GLN A 69 -2.43 0.80 -9.74
CA GLN A 69 -2.22 1.93 -8.84
C GLN A 69 -0.77 2.43 -8.89
N LYS A 70 -0.55 3.65 -8.41
CA LYS A 70 0.82 4.15 -8.19
C LYS A 70 1.50 3.33 -7.10
N ILE A 71 2.77 2.99 -7.31
CA ILE A 71 3.54 2.20 -6.35
C ILE A 71 4.58 3.06 -5.64
N VAL A 72 4.67 2.92 -4.32
CA VAL A 72 5.70 3.51 -3.48
C VAL A 72 6.39 2.40 -2.69
N LYS A 73 7.64 2.08 -3.04
CA LYS A 73 8.46 1.15 -2.24
C LYS A 73 9.12 1.90 -1.08
N ALA A 74 8.86 1.48 0.15
CA ALA A 74 9.54 2.01 1.32
C ALA A 74 10.80 1.19 1.65
N PHE A 75 11.86 1.89 2.04
CA PHE A 75 13.12 1.33 2.47
C PHE A 75 13.51 1.90 3.83
N ARG A 76 13.89 1.04 4.77
CA ARG A 76 14.43 1.46 6.05
C ARG A 76 15.92 1.76 5.89
N VAL A 77 16.26 3.04 5.74
CA VAL A 77 17.65 3.49 5.62
C VAL A 77 18.30 3.53 7.00
N LYS A 78 19.26 2.64 7.24
CA LYS A 78 20.11 2.67 8.45
C LYS A 78 21.45 3.36 8.19
N ASP A 79 21.99 3.17 6.99
CA ASP A 79 23.24 3.76 6.54
C ASP A 79 23.27 3.79 5.00
N LYS A 80 24.31 4.38 4.41
CA LYS A 80 24.44 4.58 2.96
C LYS A 80 24.47 3.27 2.14
N SER A 81 24.77 2.13 2.75
CA SER A 81 24.79 0.84 2.03
C SER A 81 23.42 0.43 1.48
N VAL A 82 22.33 0.96 2.07
CA VAL A 82 20.95 0.70 1.64
C VAL A 82 20.59 1.39 0.31
N LEU A 83 21.35 2.41 -0.10
CA LEU A 83 21.11 3.17 -1.34
C LEU A 83 21.96 2.70 -2.52
N LYS A 84 22.58 1.52 -2.42
CA LYS A 84 23.39 0.98 -3.52
C LYS A 84 22.45 0.59 -4.68
N LYS A 85 22.74 1.18 -5.86
CA LYS A 85 22.01 1.04 -7.12
C LYS A 85 21.90 -0.42 -7.57
#